data_AF-A0A3D4B0K3-F1
#
_entry.id   AF-A0A3D4B0K3-F1
#
_cell.length_a   1.000
_cell.length_b   1.000
_cell.length_c   1.000
_cell.angle_alpha   90.00
_cell.angle_beta   90.00
_cell.angle_gamma   90.00
#
_symmetry.space_group_name_H-M   'P 1'
#
loop_
_entity.id
_entity.type
_entity.pdbx_description
1 polymer ?
#
loop_
_entity_poly.entity_id
_entity_poly.type
_entity_poly.pdbx_seq_one_letter_code
_entity_poly.pdbx_strand_id
1 'polypeptide(L)' 'ITRVLPFLIRRLDHVVTVSESSKCDILEYAQVPGDRVTVIPLAADTNLYMPRDKVHALTSIGPQYGITQPYVLFISRI' A
#
# COMPACT_ATOMS: atom_id res chain seq x y z
N ILE A 1 -5.10 -12.01 -17.14
CA ILE A 1 -3.98 -11.27 -16.49
C ILE A 1 -2.96 -12.23 -15.87
N THR A 2 -3.39 -13.29 -15.20
CA THR A 2 -2.57 -14.21 -14.39
C THR A 2 -1.49 -15.04 -15.10
N ARG A 3 -1.46 -15.13 -16.44
CA ARG A 3 -0.40 -15.89 -17.16
C ARG A 3 0.70 -15.03 -17.76
N VAL A 4 0.36 -13.84 -18.22
CA VAL A 4 1.33 -12.98 -18.94
C VAL A 4 2.31 -12.34 -17.97
N LEU A 5 1.82 -11.78 -16.86
CA LEU A 5 2.70 -11.10 -15.90
C LEU A 5 3.75 -12.04 -15.29
N PRO A 6 3.42 -13.23 -14.77
CA PRO A 6 4.44 -14.15 -14.27
C PRO A 6 5.46 -14.58 -15.33
N PHE A 7 5.02 -14.75 -16.58
CA PHE A 7 5.93 -15.05 -17.69
C PHE A 7 6.91 -13.90 -17.96
N LEU A 8 6.44 -12.66 -17.92
CA LEU A 8 7.31 -11.48 -18.09
C LEU A 8 8.28 -11.32 -16.91
N ILE A 9 7.81 -11.53 -15.68
CA ILE A 9 8.64 -11.45 -14.47
C ILE A 9 9.85 -12.39 -14.55
N ARG A 10 9.67 -13.63 -15.04
CA ARG A 10 10.77 -14.59 -15.19
C ARG A 10 11.94 -14.08 -16.04
N ARG A 11 11.67 -13.16 -16.97
CA ARG A 11 12.65 -12.59 -17.90
C ARG A 11 13.41 -11.38 -17.36
N LEU A 12 13.00 -10.81 -16.23
CA LEU A 12 13.65 -9.65 -15.61
C LEU A 12 14.90 -10.09 -14.85
N ASP A 13 16.00 -9.35 -14.87
CA ASP A 13 17.17 -9.71 -14.06
C ASP A 13 16.85 -9.65 -12.56
N HIS A 14 16.10 -8.62 -12.14
CA HIS A 14 15.72 -8.37 -10.76
C HIS A 14 14.32 -7.76 -10.65
N VAL A 15 13.66 -7.99 -9.53
CA VAL A 15 12.34 -7.42 -9.21
C VAL A 15 12.43 -6.59 -7.94
N VAL A 16 11.92 -5.35 -8.01
CA VAL A 16 11.70 -4.51 -6.83
C VAL A 16 10.19 -4.47 -6.58
N THR A 17 9.79 -4.76 -5.35
CA THR A 17 8.38 -4.74 -4.95
C THR A 17 8.19 -4.03 -3.62
N VAL A 18 6.97 -3.63 -3.30
CA VAL A 18 6.67 -2.71 -2.19
C VAL A 18 6.33 -3.41 -0.87
N SER A 19 6.14 -4.73 -0.89
CA SER A 19 5.75 -5.48 0.30
C SER A 19 6.21 -6.93 0.25
N GLU A 20 6.36 -7.54 1.42
CA GLU A 20 6.61 -8.98 1.55
C GLU A 20 5.45 -9.81 0.99
N SER A 21 4.20 -9.35 1.14
CA SER A 21 3.04 -10.02 0.54
C SER A 21 3.18 -10.15 -0.97
N SER A 22 3.55 -9.05 -1.65
CA SER A 22 3.77 -9.06 -3.09
C SER A 22 4.98 -9.91 -3.48
N LYS A 23 6.04 -9.95 -2.65
CA LYS A 23 7.16 -10.87 -2.87
C LYS A 23 6.70 -12.32 -2.81
N CYS A 24 5.88 -12.72 -1.83
CA CYS A 24 5.30 -14.07 -1.76
C CYS A 24 4.53 -14.42 -3.04
N ASP A 25 3.66 -13.52 -3.53
CA ASP A 25 2.92 -13.73 -4.78
C ASP A 25 3.86 -13.92 -5.99
N ILE A 26 4.94 -13.13 -6.07
CA ILE A 26 5.94 -13.25 -7.13
C ILE A 26 6.64 -14.61 -7.06
N LEU A 27 7.04 -15.06 -5.88
CA LEU A 27 7.71 -16.36 -5.71
C LEU A 27 6.76 -17.51 -6.05
N GLU A 28 5.49 -17.43 -5.64
CA GLU A 28 4.47 -18.45 -5.90
C GLU A 28 4.14 -18.54 -7.40
N TYR A 29 3.81 -17.42 -8.03
CA TYR A 29 3.26 -17.42 -9.39
C TYR A 29 4.33 -17.30 -10.48
N ALA A 30 5.40 -16.54 -10.25
CA ALA A 30 6.48 -16.38 -11.22
C ALA A 30 7.61 -17.39 -11.06
N GLN A 31 7.76 -17.99 -9.86
CA GLN A 31 8.78 -19.00 -9.55
C GLN A 31 10.21 -18.53 -9.86
N VAL A 32 10.50 -17.26 -9.55
CA VAL A 32 11.86 -16.71 -9.63
C VAL A 32 12.60 -16.94 -8.31
N PRO A 33 13.95 -17.06 -8.32
CA PRO A 33 14.76 -17.11 -7.11
C PRO A 33 14.49 -15.94 -6.15
N GLY A 34 14.46 -16.22 -4.84
CA GLY A 34 14.10 -15.22 -3.83
C GLY A 34 15.11 -14.09 -3.63
N ASP A 35 16.37 -14.34 -4.00
CA ASP A 35 17.46 -13.38 -4.05
C ASP A 35 17.33 -12.38 -5.23
N ARG A 36 16.53 -12.71 -6.26
CA ARG A 36 16.16 -11.80 -7.36
C ARG A 36 14.98 -10.88 -7.06
N VAL A 37 14.46 -10.90 -5.82
CA VAL A 37 13.33 -10.06 -5.41
C VAL A 37 13.68 -9.27 -4.16
N THR A 38 13.80 -7.94 -4.31
CA THR A 38 14.02 -7.01 -3.20
C THR A 38 12.74 -6.30 -2.83
N VAL A 39 12.43 -6.26 -1.53
CA VAL A 39 11.31 -5.47 -1.00
C VAL A 39 11.84 -4.09 -0.60
N ILE A 40 11.20 -3.04 -1.12
CA ILE A 40 11.41 -1.65 -0.72
C ILE A 40 10.05 -1.09 -0.28
N PRO A 41 9.76 -1.02 1.03
CA PRO A 41 8.50 -0.49 1.52
C PRO A 41 8.29 0.96 1.06
N LEU A 42 7.05 1.27 0.66
CA LEU A 42 6.69 2.64 0.34
C LEU A 42 6.67 3.52 1.59
N ALA A 43 7.13 4.75 1.44
CA ALA A 43 7.01 5.80 2.45
C ALA A 43 5.94 6.81 2.03
N ALA A 44 5.26 7.41 3.01
CA ALA A 44 4.45 8.61 2.77
C ALA A 44 5.35 9.84 2.68
N ASP A 45 4.94 10.83 1.87
CA ASP A 45 5.58 12.15 1.87
C ASP A 45 5.27 12.86 3.21
N THR A 46 6.29 13.04 4.03
CA THR A 46 6.16 13.61 5.38
C THR A 46 5.98 15.13 5.39
N ASN A 47 6.27 15.82 4.28
CA ASN A 47 5.97 17.24 4.15
C ASN A 47 4.46 17.46 3.91
N LEU A 48 3.79 16.49 3.30
CA LEU A 48 2.37 16.55 2.99
C LEU A 48 1.52 15.85 4.07
N TYR A 49 1.93 14.66 4.50
CA TYR A 49 1.22 13.81 5.45
C TYR A 49 1.96 13.74 6.78
N MET A 50 1.41 14.44 7.77
CA MET A 50 1.95 14.48 9.12
C MET A 50 0.80 14.51 10.15
N PRO A 51 1.04 14.08 11.41
CA PRO A 51 0.06 14.19 12.46
C PRO A 51 -0.43 15.63 12.62
N ARG A 52 -1.75 15.79 12.75
CA ARG A 52 -2.41 17.08 13.03
C ARG A 52 -3.19 16.98 14.34
N ASP A 53 -3.59 18.13 14.86
CA ASP A 53 -4.46 18.21 16.03
C ASP A 53 -5.83 17.57 15.73
N LYS A 54 -6.14 16.50 16.48
CA LYS A 54 -7.37 15.71 16.33
C LYS A 54 -8.60 16.47 16.80
N VAL A 55 -8.48 17.29 17.85
CA VAL A 55 -9.59 18.08 18.38
C VAL A 55 -9.96 19.15 17.37
N HIS A 56 -8.96 19.88 16.86
CA HIS A 56 -9.18 20.88 15.82
C HIS A 56 -9.81 20.27 14.57
N ALA A 57 -9.33 19.11 14.10
CA ALA A 57 -9.92 18.41 12.97
C ALA A 57 -11.40 18.05 13.23
N LEU A 58 -11.71 17.42 14.36
CA LEU A 58 -13.09 17.04 14.70
C LEU A 58 -14.02 18.27 14.81
N THR A 59 -13.58 19.36 15.42
CA THR A 59 -14.36 20.60 15.48
C THR A 59 -14.59 21.19 14.09
N SER A 60 -13.60 21.09 13.19
CA SER A 60 -13.67 21.68 11.84
C SER A 60 -14.61 20.92 10.90
N ILE A 61 -14.58 19.58 10.92
CA ILE A 61 -15.32 18.76 9.94
C ILE A 61 -16.48 17.97 10.56
N GLY A 62 -16.49 17.81 11.89
CA GLY A 62 -17.47 16.98 12.60
C GLY A 62 -18.92 17.36 12.34
N PRO A 63 -19.31 18.65 12.50
CA PRO A 63 -20.68 19.08 12.22
C PRO A 63 -21.09 18.88 10.76
N GLN A 64 -20.16 19.10 9.82
CA GLN A 64 -20.43 18.99 8.38
C GLN A 64 -20.73 17.54 7.96
N TYR A 65 -20.00 16.58 8.52
CA TYR A 65 -20.12 15.17 8.16
C TYR A 65 -20.84 14.32 9.21
N GLY A 66 -21.40 14.94 10.24
CA GLY A 66 -22.11 14.24 11.33
C GLY A 66 -21.23 13.27 12.12
N ILE A 67 -19.93 13.56 12.27
CA ILE A 67 -18.98 12.65 12.92
C ILE A 67 -19.15 12.74 14.44
N THR A 68 -19.55 11.63 15.05
CA THR A 68 -19.60 11.45 16.51
C THR A 68 -18.68 10.30 16.92
N GLN A 69 -18.11 10.37 18.12
CA GLN A 69 -17.17 9.35 18.62
C GLN A 69 -17.91 8.25 19.40
N PRO A 70 -17.48 6.98 19.28
CA PRO A 70 -16.45 6.47 18.37
C PRO A 70 -16.98 6.29 16.93
N TYR A 71 -16.08 6.32 15.95
CA TYR A 71 -16.41 6.08 14.54
C TYR A 71 -15.40 5.14 13.88
N VAL A 72 -15.83 4.48 12.80
CA VAL A 72 -14.97 3.71 11.89
C VAL A 72 -14.89 4.46 10.57
N LEU A 73 -13.68 4.70 10.06
CA LEU A 73 -13.42 5.41 8.82
C LEU A 73 -12.94 4.44 7.74
N PHE A 74 -13.58 4.45 6.58
CA PHE A 74 -13.15 3.71 5.39
C PHE A 74 -12.79 4.70 4.28
N ILE A 75 -11.56 4.60 3.78
CA ILE A 75 -11.06 5.39 2.65
C ILE A 75 -10.42 4.43 1.65
N SER A 76 -11.02 4.32 0.47
CA SER A 76 -10.51 3.54 -0.67
C SER A 76 -11.07 4.10 -1.96
N ARG A 77 -10.53 3.67 -3.11
CA ARG A 77 -11.29 3.74 -4.37
C ARG A 77 -12.46 2.75 -4.29
N ILE A 78 -13.61 3.17 -4.82
CA ILE A 78 -14.82 2.35 -5.01
C ILE A 78 -14.67 1.57 -6.32
#